data_AF-A0A4Q3XVB0-F1
#
_entry.id   AF-A0A4Q3XVB0-F1
#
_cell.length_a   1.000
_cell.length_b   1.000
_cell.length_c   1.000
_cell.angle_alpha   90.00
_cell.angle_beta   90.00
_cell.angle_gamma   90.00
#
_symmetry.space_group_name_H-M   'P 1'
#
loop_
_entity.id
_entity.type
_entity.pdbx_description
1 polymer ?
#
loop_
_entity_poly.entity_id
_entity_poly.type
_entity_poly.pdbx_seq_one_letter_code
_entity_poly.pdbx_strand_id
1 'polypeptide(L)'
;MADTSNVVRLPTALKRKVAQPQNKAGREARVALRASSPFRDRFIFPGIREQMAAARIITEEGSTPGAMLAWAILAEMDLDLRVRVCARLAKHALTYPDGMGRVAVEVARQTCLTVGQANDARRACDLLWSEKP
;
A
#
# COMPACT_ATOMS: atom_id res chain seq x y z
N MET A 1 -15.43 12.40 -55.49
CA MET A 1 -15.74 11.65 -54.26
C MET A 1 -14.43 11.44 -53.53
N ALA A 2 -14.15 12.31 -52.57
CA ALA A 2 -12.93 12.26 -51.78
C ALA A 2 -13.34 11.95 -50.34
N ASP A 3 -12.95 10.79 -49.83
CA ASP A 3 -12.53 10.66 -48.43
C ASP A 3 -11.86 9.29 -48.20
N THR A 4 -10.57 9.20 -48.54
CA THR A 4 -9.70 8.15 -48.03
C THR A 4 -9.11 8.67 -46.72
N SER A 5 -9.80 8.40 -45.62
CA SER A 5 -9.34 8.76 -44.28
C SER A 5 -8.03 8.02 -43.97
N ASN A 6 -6.90 8.70 -44.14
CA ASN A 6 -5.60 8.23 -43.69
C ASN A 6 -5.55 8.27 -42.16
N VAL A 7 -6.00 7.18 -41.51
CA VAL A 7 -5.82 6.98 -40.08
C VAL A 7 -4.36 6.58 -39.84
N VAL A 8 -3.51 7.58 -39.63
CA VAL A 8 -2.12 7.36 -39.19
C VAL A 8 -2.18 6.89 -37.73
N ARG A 9 -2.04 5.58 -37.51
CA ARG A 9 -1.87 5.03 -36.16
C ARG A 9 -0.49 5.44 -35.65
N LEU A 10 -0.46 6.41 -34.74
CA LEU A 10 0.74 6.74 -33.98
C LEU A 10 1.23 5.45 -33.29
N PRO A 11 2.54 5.15 -33.29
CA PRO A 11 3.07 4.02 -32.54
C PRO A 11 2.70 4.24 -31.07
N THR A 12 1.74 3.46 -30.57
CA THR A 12 1.41 3.41 -29.15
C THR A 12 2.70 3.28 -28.40
N ALA A 13 3.06 4.30 -27.61
CA ALA A 13 4.33 4.40 -26.94
C ALA A 13 4.62 3.06 -26.24
N LEU A 14 5.51 2.27 -26.84
CA LEU A 14 6.05 1.05 -26.25
C LEU A 14 6.47 1.45 -24.84
N LYS A 15 5.90 0.79 -23.81
CA LYS A 15 6.23 1.07 -22.41
C LYS A 15 7.74 1.05 -22.30
N ARG A 16 8.37 2.24 -22.25
CA ARG A 16 9.83 2.35 -22.17
C ARG A 16 10.20 1.62 -20.89
N LYS A 17 10.89 0.48 -21.01
CA LYS A 17 11.47 -0.20 -19.85
C LYS A 17 12.51 0.74 -19.28
N VAL A 18 12.13 1.51 -18.26
CA VAL A 18 13.06 2.37 -17.54
C VAL A 18 14.06 1.44 -16.86
N ALA A 19 15.29 1.43 -17.37
CA ALA A 19 16.38 0.75 -16.71
C ALA A 19 16.66 1.50 -15.40
N GLN A 20 16.19 0.94 -14.28
CA GLN A 20 16.56 1.40 -12.95
C GLN A 20 17.70 0.53 -12.43
N PRO A 21 18.98 0.86 -12.72
CA PRO A 21 20.13 0.06 -12.30
C PRO A 21 20.22 -0.04 -10.78
N GLN A 22 19.90 1.04 -10.06
CA GLN A 22 19.90 1.08 -8.58
C GLN A 22 18.92 0.07 -7.96
N ASN A 23 17.80 -0.22 -8.63
CA ASN A 23 16.79 -1.17 -8.15
C ASN A 23 16.95 -2.57 -8.76
N LYS A 24 18.01 -2.84 -9.54
CA LYS A 24 18.24 -4.14 -10.16
C LYS A 24 18.55 -5.21 -9.10
N ALA A 25 19.48 -4.93 -8.20
CA ALA A 25 19.86 -5.85 -7.12
C ALA A 25 18.67 -6.21 -6.22
N GLY A 26 17.83 -5.24 -5.86
CA GLY A 26 16.63 -5.50 -5.07
C GLY A 26 15.59 -6.37 -5.78
N ARG A 27 15.44 -6.24 -7.11
CA ARG A 27 14.56 -7.10 -7.90
C ARG A 27 15.09 -8.53 -7.97
N GLU A 28 16.39 -8.69 -8.19
CA GLU A 28 17.04 -10.00 -8.22
C GLU A 28 16.95 -10.70 -6.87
N ALA A 29 17.17 -9.97 -5.76
CA ALA A 29 17.00 -10.49 -4.42
C ALA A 29 15.56 -10.96 -4.14
N ARG A 30 14.53 -10.21 -4.60
CA ARG A 30 13.13 -10.64 -4.46
C ARG A 30 12.82 -11.91 -5.25
N VAL A 31 13.37 -12.05 -6.45
CA VAL A 31 13.22 -13.27 -7.27
C VAL A 31 13.92 -14.46 -6.61
N ALA A 32 15.15 -14.27 -6.15
CA ALA A 32 15.92 -15.29 -5.47
C ALA A 32 15.24 -15.77 -4.18
N LEU A 33 14.72 -14.84 -3.37
CA LEU A 33 14.01 -15.14 -2.12
C LEU A 33 12.73 -15.95 -2.36
N ARG A 34 11.96 -15.64 -3.42
CA ARG A 34 10.79 -16.45 -3.79
C ARG A 34 11.23 -17.83 -4.29
N ALA A 35 12.29 -17.91 -5.10
CA ALA A 35 12.78 -19.16 -5.65
C ALA A 35 13.35 -20.11 -4.59
N SER A 36 13.97 -19.59 -3.54
CA SER A 36 14.50 -20.38 -2.42
C SER A 36 13.42 -20.85 -1.44
N SER A 37 12.21 -20.30 -1.50
CA SER A 37 11.12 -20.73 -0.63
C SER A 37 10.56 -22.11 -1.04
N PRO A 38 10.33 -23.03 -0.09
CA PRO A 38 9.67 -24.30 -0.36
C PRO A 38 8.19 -24.14 -0.78
N PHE A 39 7.58 -22.98 -0.53
CA PHE A 39 6.17 -22.68 -0.83
C PHE A 39 6.04 -21.61 -1.91
N ARG A 40 6.63 -21.85 -3.09
CA ARG A 40 6.68 -20.86 -4.19
C ARG A 40 5.32 -20.29 -4.56
N ASP A 41 4.31 -21.14 -4.67
CA ASP A 41 2.98 -20.77 -5.17
C ASP A 41 2.17 -19.93 -4.16
N ARG A 42 2.51 -20.03 -2.87
CA ARG A 42 1.86 -19.28 -1.77
C ARG A 42 2.84 -18.30 -1.11
N PHE A 43 3.93 -17.96 -1.79
CA PHE A 43 4.96 -17.12 -1.21
C PHE A 43 4.51 -15.66 -1.11
N ILE A 44 4.38 -15.19 0.12
CA ILE A 44 4.16 -13.79 0.49
C ILE A 44 5.47 -13.20 0.99
N PHE A 45 5.87 -12.06 0.42
CA PHE A 45 7.08 -11.34 0.84
C PHE A 45 6.97 -10.89 2.30
N PRO A 46 8.07 -10.90 3.08
CA PRO A 46 8.06 -10.52 4.50
C PRO A 46 7.43 -9.14 4.76
N GLY A 47 7.84 -8.11 4.02
CA GLY A 47 7.27 -6.76 4.18
C GLY A 47 5.77 -6.68 3.91
N ILE A 48 5.25 -7.49 2.97
CA ILE A 48 3.80 -7.57 2.73
C ILE A 48 3.12 -8.28 3.90
N ARG A 49 3.71 -9.36 4.41
CA ARG A 49 3.19 -10.14 5.55
C ARG A 49 3.08 -9.29 6.81
N GLU A 50 4.08 -8.47 7.09
CA GLU A 50 4.08 -7.52 8.22
C GLU A 50 2.91 -6.54 8.14
N GLN A 51 2.53 -6.12 6.93
CA GLN A 51 1.43 -5.19 6.70
C GLN A 51 0.05 -5.85 6.66
N MET A 52 -0.05 -7.19 6.61
CA MET A 52 -1.35 -7.88 6.49
C MET A 52 -2.29 -7.62 7.66
N ALA A 53 -1.76 -7.53 8.89
CA ALA A 53 -2.57 -7.25 10.07
C ALA A 53 -3.20 -5.84 10.01
N ALA A 54 -2.40 -4.83 9.64
CA ALA A 54 -2.87 -3.46 9.47
C ALA A 54 -3.86 -3.34 8.29
N ALA A 55 -3.54 -3.99 7.17
CA ALA A 55 -4.42 -4.04 6.00
C ALA A 55 -5.77 -4.69 6.33
N ARG A 56 -5.79 -5.73 7.18
CA ARG A 56 -7.04 -6.36 7.63
C ARG A 56 -7.93 -5.38 8.39
N ILE A 57 -7.38 -4.64 9.35
CA ILE A 57 -8.13 -3.61 10.11
C ILE A 57 -8.73 -2.57 9.16
N ILE A 58 -7.94 -2.09 8.19
CA ILE A 58 -8.41 -1.08 7.22
C ILE A 58 -9.48 -1.64 6.27
N THR A 59 -9.36 -2.90 5.85
CA THR A 59 -10.27 -3.52 4.87
C THR A 59 -11.55 -4.09 5.48
N GLU A 60 -11.55 -4.45 6.75
CA GLU A 60 -12.71 -4.96 7.49
C GLU A 60 -13.49 -3.82 8.17
N GLU A 61 -12.79 -2.84 8.76
CA GLU A 61 -13.40 -1.80 9.61
C GLU A 61 -13.21 -0.37 9.06
N GLY A 62 -12.26 -0.17 8.14
CA GLY A 62 -11.68 1.15 7.85
C GLY A 62 -12.24 1.94 6.68
N SER A 63 -13.18 1.41 5.89
CA SER A 63 -13.77 2.15 4.75
C SER A 63 -14.93 3.03 5.17
N THR A 64 -14.70 3.92 6.14
CA THR A 64 -15.68 4.95 6.54
C THR A 64 -15.26 6.32 5.99
N PRO A 65 -16.22 7.21 5.66
CA PRO A 65 -15.89 8.58 5.25
C PRO A 65 -15.03 9.33 6.28
N GLY A 66 -15.25 9.07 7.57
CA GLY A 66 -14.45 9.64 8.66
C GLY A 66 -12.99 9.21 8.63
N ALA A 67 -12.72 7.93 8.35
CA ALA A 67 -11.34 7.43 8.23
C ALA A 67 -10.61 8.04 7.01
N MET A 68 -11.32 8.24 5.89
CA MET A 68 -10.76 8.90 4.70
C MET A 68 -10.42 10.37 4.96
N LEU A 69 -11.31 11.10 5.65
CA LEU A 69 -11.06 12.48 6.05
C LEU A 69 -9.89 12.59 7.03
N ALA A 70 -9.82 11.69 8.02
CA ALA A 70 -8.70 11.65 8.96
C ALA A 70 -7.37 11.41 8.25
N TRP A 71 -7.33 10.49 7.28
CA TRP A 71 -6.14 10.25 6.46
C TRP A 71 -5.71 11.50 5.70
N ALA A 72 -6.65 12.18 5.02
CA ALA A 72 -6.36 13.39 4.26
C ALA A 72 -5.82 14.52 5.15
N ILE A 73 -6.45 14.75 6.30
CA ILE A 73 -6.01 15.75 7.28
C ILE A 73 -4.58 15.44 7.77
N LEU A 74 -4.30 14.18 8.09
CA LEU A 74 -2.98 13.76 8.57
C LEU A 74 -1.90 13.86 7.47
N ALA A 75 -2.25 13.61 6.21
CA ALA A 75 -1.32 13.69 5.09
C ALA A 75 -0.79 15.12 4.86
N GLU A 76 -1.60 16.14 5.14
CA GLU A 76 -1.22 17.57 5.05
C GLU A 76 -0.35 18.03 6.23
N MET A 77 -0.20 17.23 7.28
CA MET A 77 0.65 17.57 8.42
C MET A 77 2.12 17.24 8.20
N ASP A 78 3.00 17.95 8.90
CA ASP A 78 4.41 17.57 8.99
C ASP A 78 4.59 16.17 9.61
N LEU A 79 5.65 15.47 9.20
CA LEU A 79 5.93 14.11 9.66
C LEU A 79 6.05 14.03 11.19
N ASP A 80 6.74 14.98 11.81
CA ASP A 80 6.89 15.03 13.28
C ASP A 80 5.55 15.17 13.99
N LEU A 81 4.63 15.95 13.40
CA LEU A 81 3.30 16.13 13.95
C LEU A 81 2.47 14.85 13.79
N ARG A 82 2.53 14.20 12.62
CA ARG A 82 1.88 12.90 12.38
C ARG A 82 2.35 11.84 13.38
N VAL A 83 3.65 11.75 13.63
CA VAL A 83 4.21 10.78 14.60
C VAL A 83 3.67 11.04 16.01
N ARG A 84 3.61 12.30 16.45
CA ARG A 84 3.02 12.66 17.75
C ARG A 84 1.54 12.32 17.84
N VAL A 85 0.77 12.60 16.79
CA VAL A 85 -0.67 12.26 16.73
C VAL A 85 -0.86 10.74 16.76
N CYS A 86 -0.08 9.99 15.98
CA CYS A 86 -0.08 8.54 15.98
C CYS A 86 0.21 7.96 17.36
N ALA A 87 1.21 8.49 18.07
CA ALA A 87 1.53 8.04 19.44
C ALA A 87 0.39 8.31 20.42
N ARG A 88 -0.28 9.46 20.30
CA ARG A 88 -1.43 9.83 21.13
C ARG A 88 -2.64 8.94 20.86
N LEU A 89 -2.93 8.66 19.59
CA LEU A 89 -3.99 7.74 19.17
C LEU A 89 -3.70 6.32 19.65
N ALA A 90 -2.45 5.85 19.54
CA ALA A 90 -2.05 4.54 20.01
C ALA A 90 -2.24 4.39 21.52
N LYS A 91 -1.87 5.42 22.30
CA LYS A 91 -2.13 5.45 23.74
C LYS A 91 -3.62 5.39 24.06
N HIS A 92 -4.45 6.11 23.30
CA HIS A 92 -5.90 6.11 23.49
C HIS A 92 -6.53 4.74 23.17
N ALA A 93 -6.11 4.10 22.07
CA ALA A 93 -6.62 2.78 21.67
C ALA A 93 -6.25 1.65 22.64
N LEU A 94 -5.17 1.82 23.42
CA LEU A 94 -4.85 0.91 24.53
C LEU A 94 -5.84 1.05 25.69
N THR A 95 -6.30 2.28 25.96
CA THR A 95 -7.26 2.56 27.04
C THR A 95 -8.69 2.17 26.65
N TYR A 96 -9.08 2.40 25.40
CA TYR A 96 -10.41 2.09 24.86
C TYR A 96 -10.24 1.24 23.60
N PRO A 97 -10.30 -0.10 23.71
CA PRO A 97 -10.11 -1.00 22.58
C PRO A 97 -11.41 -1.14 21.78
N ASP A 98 -11.86 -0.06 21.16
CA ASP A 98 -12.94 -0.07 20.18
C ASP A 98 -12.40 -0.24 18.75
N GLY A 99 -13.22 -0.77 17.84
CA GLY A 99 -12.81 -0.96 16.44
C GLY A 99 -12.45 0.37 15.76
N MET A 100 -13.19 1.44 16.06
CA MET A 100 -12.94 2.77 15.50
C MET A 100 -11.58 3.36 15.95
N GLY A 101 -11.19 3.17 17.22
CA GLY A 101 -9.88 3.58 17.71
C GLY A 101 -8.73 2.84 17.01
N ARG A 102 -8.91 1.54 16.73
CA ARG A 102 -7.91 0.74 15.99
C ARG A 102 -7.75 1.23 14.55
N VAL A 103 -8.85 1.49 13.86
CA VAL A 103 -8.84 2.07 12.50
C VAL A 103 -8.12 3.42 12.48
N ALA A 104 -8.43 4.31 13.44
CA ALA A 104 -7.80 5.63 13.50
C ALA A 104 -6.27 5.55 13.70
N VAL A 105 -5.81 4.62 14.54
CA VAL A 105 -4.37 4.36 14.75
C VAL A 105 -3.71 3.86 13.47
N GLU A 106 -4.33 2.89 12.79
CA GLU A 106 -3.76 2.35 11.56
C GLU A 106 -3.74 3.37 10.43
N VAL A 107 -4.80 4.18 10.27
CA VAL A 107 -4.83 5.31 9.33
C VAL A 107 -3.67 6.27 9.61
N ALA A 108 -3.43 6.62 10.88
CA ALA A 108 -2.32 7.49 11.23
C ALA A 108 -0.95 6.85 10.94
N ARG A 109 -0.77 5.56 11.26
CA ARG A 109 0.45 4.81 10.95
C ARG A 109 0.75 4.79 9.45
N GLN A 110 -0.27 4.61 8.62
CA GLN A 110 -0.12 4.61 7.16
C GLN A 110 0.45 5.94 6.63
N THR A 111 0.12 7.07 7.25
CA THR A 111 0.68 8.38 6.85
C THR A 111 2.14 8.58 7.22
N CYS A 112 2.73 7.70 8.04
CA CYS A 112 4.12 7.74 8.46
C CYS A 112 5.01 6.73 7.71
N LEU A 113 4.45 5.93 6.82
CA LEU A 113 5.20 4.89 6.10
C LEU A 113 6.13 5.48 5.04
N THR A 114 7.26 4.82 4.83
CA THR A 114 8.10 5.05 3.64
C THR A 114 7.37 4.62 2.37
N VAL A 115 7.79 5.13 1.21
CA VAL A 115 7.22 4.73 -0.09
C VAL A 115 7.26 3.21 -0.31
N GLY A 116 8.32 2.54 0.17
CA GLY A 116 8.43 1.09 0.09
C GLY A 116 7.36 0.38 0.92
N GLN A 117 7.21 0.79 2.18
CA GLN A 117 6.23 0.22 3.10
C GLN A 117 4.79 0.51 2.66
N ALA A 118 4.51 1.71 2.15
CA ALA A 118 3.20 2.07 1.61
C ALA A 118 2.83 1.17 0.41
N ASN A 119 3.80 0.85 -0.46
CA ASN A 119 3.58 -0.10 -1.56
C ASN A 119 3.33 -1.52 -1.07
N ASP A 120 4.06 -1.99 -0.06
CA ASP A 120 3.83 -3.31 0.52
C ASP A 120 2.47 -3.38 1.25
N ALA A 121 2.05 -2.31 1.94
CA ALA A 121 0.73 -2.18 2.56
C ALA A 121 -0.40 -2.19 1.53
N ARG A 122 -0.25 -1.45 0.42
CA ARG A 122 -1.19 -1.51 -0.70
C ARG A 122 -1.34 -2.93 -1.26
N ARG A 123 -0.22 -3.63 -1.47
CA ARG A 123 -0.23 -5.03 -1.94
C ARG A 123 -0.90 -5.97 -0.94
N ALA A 124 -0.75 -5.72 0.36
CA ALA A 124 -1.45 -6.48 1.39
C ALA A 124 -2.98 -6.27 1.31
N CYS A 125 -3.44 -5.03 1.12
CA CYS A 125 -4.86 -4.74 0.88
C CYS A 125 -5.38 -5.41 -0.40
N ASP A 126 -4.63 -5.33 -1.51
CA ASP A 126 -5.01 -5.94 -2.79
C ASP A 126 -5.19 -7.47 -2.66
N LEU A 127 -4.28 -8.14 -1.92
CA LEU A 127 -4.39 -9.58 -1.64
C LEU A 127 -5.65 -9.89 -0.83
N LEU A 128 -5.91 -9.16 0.24
CA LEU A 128 -7.09 -9.37 1.09
C LEU A 128 -8.40 -9.09 0.33
N TRP A 129 -8.43 -8.10 -0.56
CA TRP A 129 -9.59 -7.85 -1.41
C TRP A 129 -9.81 -8.94 -2.45
N SER A 130 -8.74 -9.53 -3.00
CA SER A 130 -8.86 -10.65 -3.94
C SER A 130 -9.34 -11.96 -3.30
N GLU A 131 -9.24 -12.07 -1.97
CA GLU A 131 -9.74 -13.20 -1.18
C GLU A 131 -11.22 -13.04 -0.78
N LYS A 132 -11.82 -11.85 -0.93
CA LYS A 132 -13.25 -11.66 -0.71
C LYS A 132 -14.04 -12.21 -1.92
N PRO A 133 -15.05 -13.06 -1.69
CA PRO A 133 -15.88 -13.63 -2.76
C PRO A 133 -16.73 -12.59 -3.49
#